data_AF-A0A245ZRG2-F1
#
_entry.id   AF-A0A245ZRG2-F1
#
_cell.length_a   1.000
_cell.length_b   1.000
_cell.length_c   1.000
_cell.angle_alpha   90.00
_cell.angle_beta   90.00
_cell.angle_gamma   90.00
#
_symmetry.space_group_name_H-M   'P 1'
#
loop_
_entity.id
_entity.type
_entity.pdbx_description
1 polymer ?
#
loop_
_entity_poly.entity_id
_entity_poly.type
_entity_poly.pdbx_seq_one_letter_code
_entity_poly.pdbx_strand_id
1 'polypeptide(L)'
;MTPADVARRHQFREGFTLVDYAEVGLPVFRLTIEAVTTSYRSLPAIQEFVMRCMALGEDDEDAIARMLGLKRELVEGSMNGLVTDGFAARTFMPGDDSAFRLTEAGEHRLADELVEVPQEEMLVIDYDGIRRTPIRLTGQSVVRAAELRQHGAVEIRPCPAEPPAIAELPIPDVSRVIRRQGGEEFRRTVLALKRIVRRNNVFQEAIALVYAAERGAEVQVAFAIDGQLSEIHERTFSEHGGPRKMGFLKAIAEHDGRRRLERLLGKDIIRRLPDAAQLPAIRKAEADAREEMRSTEPAAQAQRSGRGGPAVLAWKAAQERLSLAQHDLDTFPIREMAPFEQDELLEDALRNARGSLIITSAGISASMVNGFMLRDLDRLASDKVEIDIASFIKPQLEARSGDAYDPVAELTKRSERKALRLVQMRRAELFFLIQDEELAVISNRPFLGEVGRRTGFQRVEGLVARSRELVVSIRDLAIAATEFRDAS
;
A
#
# COMPACT_ATOMS: atom_id res chain seq x y z
N MET A 1 2.47 4.38 -7.20
CA MET A 1 3.60 4.69 -6.31
C MET A 1 4.19 3.36 -5.88
N THR A 2 5.50 3.15 -6.05
CA THR A 2 6.11 1.84 -5.75
C THR A 2 6.38 1.69 -4.24
N PRO A 3 6.60 0.47 -3.72
CA PRO A 3 7.03 0.28 -2.34
C PRO A 3 8.32 1.03 -1.99
N ALA A 4 9.28 1.08 -2.92
CA ALA A 4 10.52 1.84 -2.77
C ALA A 4 10.27 3.36 -2.66
N ASP A 5 9.34 3.91 -3.44
CA ASP A 5 8.95 5.32 -3.35
C ASP A 5 8.40 5.68 -1.96
N VAL A 6 7.58 4.80 -1.39
CA VAL A 6 6.99 4.99 -0.05
C VAL A 6 8.07 4.88 1.02
N ALA A 7 8.94 3.88 0.92
CA ALA A 7 10.07 3.70 1.83
C ALA A 7 11.01 4.91 1.83
N ARG A 8 11.33 5.44 0.66
CA ARG A 8 12.14 6.66 0.51
C ARG A 8 11.45 7.88 1.12
N ARG A 9 10.16 8.08 0.83
CA ARG A 9 9.38 9.24 1.31
C ARG A 9 9.40 9.31 2.84
N HIS A 10 9.30 8.16 3.49
CA HIS A 10 9.18 8.04 4.93
C HIS A 10 10.46 7.51 5.59
N GLN A 11 11.62 7.60 4.93
CA GLN A 11 12.86 7.00 5.44
C GLN A 11 13.40 7.65 6.73
N PHE A 12 13.04 8.92 6.98
CA PHE A 12 13.56 9.69 8.11
C PHE A 12 12.65 9.59 9.32
N ARG A 13 13.24 9.21 10.45
CA ARG A 13 12.58 9.17 11.75
C ARG A 13 13.61 9.46 12.84
N GLU A 14 13.30 10.37 13.75
CA GLU A 14 14.25 10.80 14.77
C GLU A 14 14.67 9.64 15.69
N GLY A 15 15.97 9.36 15.78
CA GLY A 15 16.52 8.28 16.60
C GLY A 15 16.37 6.87 16.02
N PHE A 16 15.86 6.76 14.78
CA PHE A 16 15.67 5.48 14.11
C PHE A 16 16.19 5.49 12.67
N THR A 17 16.68 4.35 12.21
CA THR A 17 17.07 4.13 10.81
C THR A 17 16.12 3.16 10.14
N LEU A 18 15.68 3.46 8.93
CA LEU A 18 14.93 2.51 8.10
C LEU A 18 15.85 1.35 7.70
N VAL A 19 15.51 0.14 8.11
CA VAL A 19 16.32 -1.07 7.86
C VAL A 19 15.67 -2.05 6.88
N ASP A 20 14.36 -1.93 6.64
CA ASP A 20 13.65 -2.81 5.71
C ASP A 20 12.30 -2.21 5.30
N TYR A 21 11.78 -2.70 4.18
CA TYR A 21 10.41 -2.48 3.77
C TYR A 21 9.91 -3.67 2.95
N ALA A 22 8.60 -3.90 2.99
CA ALA A 22 7.95 -4.89 2.15
C ALA A 22 6.48 -4.53 1.93
N GLU A 23 5.93 -5.04 0.84
CA GLU A 23 4.48 -5.12 0.68
C GLU A 23 3.91 -6.08 1.71
N VAL A 24 2.77 -5.71 2.29
CA VAL A 24 2.12 -6.47 3.35
C VAL A 24 0.62 -6.53 3.17
N GLY A 25 0.02 -7.60 3.68
CA GLY A 25 -1.41 -7.69 3.89
C GLY A 25 -1.76 -7.33 5.32
N LEU A 26 -2.49 -6.23 5.53
CA LEU A 26 -3.10 -5.92 6.81
C LEU A 26 -4.35 -6.78 7.01
N PRO A 27 -4.52 -7.43 8.17
CA PRO A 27 -5.58 -8.41 8.39
C PRO A 27 -6.94 -7.74 8.49
N VAL A 28 -7.91 -8.22 7.71
CA VAL A 28 -9.30 -7.77 7.73
C VAL A 28 -10.22 -8.97 7.87
N PHE A 29 -11.13 -8.90 8.84
CA PHE A 29 -12.21 -9.86 8.99
C PHE A 29 -13.43 -9.36 8.22
N ARG A 30 -13.78 -10.03 7.12
CA ARG A 30 -15.05 -9.81 6.40
C ARG A 30 -16.14 -10.61 7.07
N LEU A 31 -17.05 -9.91 7.74
CA LEU A 31 -18.11 -10.47 8.57
C LEU A 31 -19.45 -10.37 7.84
N THR A 32 -20.17 -11.49 7.77
CA THR A 32 -21.59 -11.49 7.40
C THR A 32 -22.40 -11.64 8.68
N ILE A 33 -23.18 -10.62 9.00
CA ILE A 33 -23.88 -10.45 10.28
C ILE A 33 -25.38 -10.48 10.02
N GLU A 34 -26.11 -11.25 10.82
CA GLU A 34 -27.56 -11.20 10.88
C GLU A 34 -27.96 -10.05 11.82
N ALA A 35 -28.67 -9.06 11.30
CA ALA A 35 -29.05 -7.86 12.03
C ALA A 35 -30.55 -7.60 11.92
N VAL A 36 -31.12 -6.97 12.94
CA VAL A 36 -32.48 -6.43 12.90
C VAL A 36 -32.37 -4.97 12.51
N THR A 37 -32.95 -4.61 11.37
CA THR A 37 -32.99 -3.24 10.85
C THR A 37 -34.42 -2.73 10.79
N THR A 38 -34.59 -1.42 10.84
CA THR A 38 -35.83 -0.75 10.46
C THR A 38 -35.59 0.09 9.22
N SER A 39 -36.53 0.07 8.30
CA SER A 39 -36.59 1.04 7.20
C SER A 39 -36.88 2.43 7.76
N TYR A 40 -36.18 3.44 7.26
CA TYR A 40 -36.53 4.82 7.53
C TYR A 40 -37.82 5.20 6.79
N ARG A 41 -38.55 6.15 7.37
CA ARG A 41 -39.71 6.81 6.77
C ARG A 41 -39.32 7.44 5.45
N SER A 42 -39.98 7.02 4.37
CA SER A 42 -39.72 7.54 3.03
C SER A 42 -40.46 8.87 2.79
N LEU A 43 -41.38 9.28 3.67
CA LEU A 43 -42.00 10.61 3.70
C LEU A 43 -41.21 11.59 4.60
N PRO A 44 -40.87 12.79 4.09
CA PRO A 44 -40.42 13.92 4.92
C PRO A 44 -41.38 14.17 6.08
N ALA A 45 -40.84 14.43 7.28
CA ALA A 45 -41.65 14.57 8.50
C ALA A 45 -42.79 15.60 8.36
N ILE A 46 -42.53 16.77 7.76
CA ILE A 46 -43.57 17.79 7.57
C ILE A 46 -44.69 17.26 6.66
N GLN A 47 -44.35 16.59 5.56
CA GLN A 47 -45.33 15.98 4.67
C GLN A 47 -46.15 14.89 5.38
N GLU A 48 -45.51 14.02 6.16
CA GLU A 48 -46.20 13.01 6.96
C GLU A 48 -47.21 13.63 7.92
N PHE A 49 -46.80 14.65 8.69
CA PHE A 49 -47.68 15.30 9.66
C PHE A 49 -48.81 16.10 8.99
N VAL A 50 -48.55 16.73 7.85
CA VAL A 50 -49.59 17.36 7.02
C VAL A 50 -50.62 16.33 6.56
N MET A 51 -50.16 15.16 6.07
CA MET A 51 -51.06 14.07 5.69
C MET A 51 -51.85 13.53 6.89
N ARG A 52 -51.25 13.44 8.09
CA ARG A 52 -51.96 13.05 9.32
C ARG A 52 -53.06 14.04 9.70
N CYS A 53 -52.83 15.35 9.57
CA CYS A 53 -53.87 16.36 9.80
C CYS A 53 -55.03 16.21 8.80
N MET A 54 -54.74 15.98 7.51
CA MET A 54 -55.77 15.70 6.50
C MET A 54 -56.55 14.43 6.80
N ALA A 55 -55.88 13.36 7.25
CA ALA A 55 -56.54 12.11 7.64
C ALA A 55 -57.45 12.28 8.86
N LEU A 56 -57.18 13.27 9.72
CA LEU A 56 -58.05 13.66 10.84
C LEU A 56 -59.21 14.57 10.40
N GLY A 57 -59.30 14.94 9.13
CA GLY A 57 -60.38 15.73 8.54
C GLY A 57 -60.08 17.23 8.40
N GLU A 58 -58.86 17.68 8.67
CA GLU A 58 -58.47 19.09 8.52
C GLU A 58 -57.98 19.32 7.09
N ASP A 59 -58.73 20.12 6.32
CA ASP A 59 -58.48 20.39 4.90
C ASP A 59 -58.00 21.82 4.62
N ASP A 60 -57.95 22.69 5.63
CA ASP A 60 -57.47 24.07 5.56
C ASP A 60 -55.96 24.18 5.84
N GLU A 61 -55.22 24.83 4.93
CA GLU A 61 -53.77 25.01 5.02
C GLU A 61 -53.37 25.82 6.27
N ASP A 62 -54.11 26.90 6.56
CA ASP A 62 -53.82 27.76 7.70
C ASP A 62 -54.10 27.05 9.03
N ALA A 63 -55.15 26.22 9.10
CA ALA A 63 -55.46 25.37 10.24
C ALA A 63 -54.37 24.32 10.47
N ILE A 64 -53.92 23.64 9.42
CA ILE A 64 -52.84 22.65 9.51
C ILE A 64 -51.54 23.31 9.99
N ALA A 65 -51.18 24.49 9.47
CA ALA A 65 -50.00 25.23 9.92
C ALA A 65 -50.07 25.60 11.42
N ARG A 66 -51.24 26.05 11.89
CA ARG A 66 -51.47 26.33 13.32
C ARG A 66 -51.37 25.07 14.18
N MET A 67 -51.96 23.96 13.74
CA MET A 67 -51.93 22.68 14.48
C MET A 67 -50.51 22.13 14.63
N LEU A 68 -49.69 22.26 13.57
CA LEU A 68 -48.31 21.79 13.59
C LEU A 68 -47.35 22.79 14.25
N GLY A 69 -47.80 24.01 14.54
CA GLY A 69 -46.96 25.09 15.08
C GLY A 69 -45.87 25.53 14.10
N LEU A 70 -46.13 25.40 12.80
CA LEU A 70 -45.18 25.70 11.72
C LEU A 70 -45.57 26.99 11.00
N LYS A 71 -44.60 27.60 10.31
CA LYS A 71 -44.87 28.73 9.42
C LYS A 71 -45.66 28.27 8.21
N ARG A 72 -46.62 29.09 7.76
CA ARG A 72 -47.50 28.79 6.62
C ARG A 72 -46.71 28.42 5.37
N GLU A 73 -45.63 29.14 5.06
CA GLU A 73 -44.83 28.91 3.85
C GLU A 73 -44.20 27.50 3.80
N LEU A 74 -43.89 26.91 4.97
CA LEU A 74 -43.36 25.54 5.05
C LEU A 74 -44.44 24.48 4.81
N VAL A 75 -45.66 24.74 5.28
CA VAL A 75 -46.82 23.86 5.04
C VAL A 75 -47.25 23.98 3.59
N GLU A 76 -47.35 25.18 3.04
CA GLU A 76 -47.64 25.43 1.61
C GLU A 76 -46.67 24.68 0.70
N GLY A 77 -45.36 24.79 0.95
CA GLY A 77 -44.34 24.06 0.19
C GLY A 77 -44.50 22.54 0.28
N SER A 78 -44.84 22.03 1.47
CA SER A 78 -45.05 20.58 1.69
C SER A 78 -46.33 20.09 1.02
N MET A 79 -47.42 20.87 1.09
CA MET A 79 -48.71 20.65 0.42
C MET A 79 -48.55 20.58 -1.10
N ASN A 80 -47.85 21.55 -1.68
CA ASN A 80 -47.55 21.58 -3.11
C ASN A 80 -46.75 20.34 -3.55
N GLY A 81 -45.79 19.91 -2.72
CA GLY A 81 -45.06 18.66 -2.93
C GLY A 81 -45.98 17.44 -2.92
N LEU A 82 -46.83 17.30 -1.91
CA LEU A 82 -47.81 16.20 -1.80
C LEU A 82 -48.81 16.15 -2.96
N VAL A 83 -49.23 17.32 -3.47
CA VAL A 83 -50.09 17.40 -4.65
C VAL A 83 -49.34 16.98 -5.91
N THR A 84 -48.08 17.41 -6.05
CA THR A 84 -47.22 17.04 -7.19
C THR A 84 -46.95 15.54 -7.22
N ASP A 85 -46.72 14.94 -6.04
CA ASP A 85 -46.46 13.51 -5.87
C ASP A 85 -47.75 12.65 -5.95
N GLY A 86 -48.92 13.29 -6.08
CA GLY A 86 -50.22 12.61 -6.22
C GLY A 86 -50.81 12.06 -4.91
N PHE A 87 -50.24 12.41 -3.75
CA PHE A 87 -50.70 11.98 -2.43
C PHE A 87 -51.81 12.86 -1.84
N ALA A 88 -51.93 14.10 -2.32
CA ALA A 88 -53.02 15.01 -1.95
C ALA A 88 -53.67 15.61 -3.20
N ALA A 89 -54.94 15.98 -3.10
CA ALA A 89 -55.68 16.68 -4.14
C ALA A 89 -56.13 18.05 -3.61
N ARG A 90 -55.90 19.09 -4.42
CA ARG A 90 -56.41 20.44 -4.16
C ARG A 90 -57.80 20.60 -4.77
N THR A 91 -58.76 20.99 -3.95
CA THR A 91 -60.11 21.36 -4.38
C THR A 91 -60.29 22.87 -4.24
N PHE A 92 -60.74 23.53 -5.30
CA PHE A 92 -61.01 24.96 -5.27
C PHE A 92 -62.44 25.19 -4.80
N MET A 93 -62.60 25.92 -3.70
CA MET A 93 -63.91 26.36 -3.22
C MET A 93 -64.23 27.76 -3.77
N PRO A 94 -65.52 28.14 -3.90
CA PRO A 94 -65.89 29.47 -4.33
C PRO A 94 -65.49 30.50 -3.25
N GLY A 95 -64.48 31.32 -3.52
CA GLY A 95 -64.02 32.36 -2.58
C GLY A 95 -62.51 32.45 -2.32
N ASP A 96 -61.66 31.89 -3.19
CA ASP A 96 -60.18 31.82 -3.06
C ASP A 96 -59.63 30.86 -1.98
N ASP A 97 -60.51 30.17 -1.26
CA ASP A 97 -60.11 29.14 -0.30
C ASP A 97 -59.89 27.79 -1.02
N SER A 98 -58.70 27.21 -0.85
CA SER A 98 -58.38 25.88 -1.34
C SER A 98 -58.43 24.87 -0.20
N ALA A 99 -59.26 23.84 -0.36
CA ALA A 99 -59.31 22.70 0.55
C ALA A 99 -58.44 21.55 0.01
N PHE A 100 -57.73 20.87 0.89
CA PHE A 100 -56.86 19.74 0.54
C PHE A 100 -57.39 18.44 1.13
N ARG A 101 -57.40 17.37 0.34
CA ARG A 101 -57.74 16.03 0.82
C ARG A 101 -56.70 15.03 0.37
N LEU A 102 -56.50 13.98 1.17
CA LEU A 102 -55.70 12.84 0.74
C LEU A 102 -56.37 12.14 -0.44
N THR A 103 -55.56 11.70 -1.39
CA THR A 103 -56.01 10.76 -2.42
C THR A 103 -55.99 9.34 -1.85
N GLU A 104 -56.63 8.38 -2.51
CA GLU A 104 -56.53 6.95 -2.15
C GLU A 104 -55.06 6.50 -2.09
N ALA A 105 -54.23 6.98 -3.03
CA ALA A 105 -52.78 6.74 -3.00
C ALA A 105 -52.10 7.36 -1.77
N GLY A 106 -52.50 8.57 -1.36
CA GLY A 106 -52.01 9.22 -0.14
C GLY A 106 -52.44 8.53 1.14
N GLU A 107 -53.67 8.05 1.23
CA GLU A 107 -54.18 7.27 2.37
C GLU A 107 -53.43 5.95 2.51
N HIS A 108 -53.27 5.20 1.41
CA HIS A 108 -52.45 3.99 1.39
C HIS A 108 -51.00 4.27 1.79
N ARG A 109 -50.40 5.32 1.23
CA ARG A 109 -49.02 5.71 1.53
C ARG A 109 -48.83 6.07 3.01
N LEU A 110 -49.76 6.80 3.60
CA LEU A 110 -49.74 7.16 5.02
C LEU A 110 -49.93 5.93 5.92
N ALA A 111 -50.81 5.01 5.53
CA ALA A 111 -51.03 3.75 6.22
C ALA A 111 -49.77 2.87 6.21
N ASP A 112 -49.08 2.78 5.08
CA ASP A 112 -47.81 2.04 4.95
C ASP A 112 -46.69 2.68 5.80
N GLU A 113 -46.66 4.01 5.87
CA GLU A 113 -45.65 4.78 6.63
C GLU A 113 -45.78 4.64 8.15
N LEU A 114 -47.00 4.35 8.64
CA LEU A 114 -47.27 4.09 10.05
C LEU A 114 -46.66 2.76 10.54
N VAL A 115 -46.24 1.87 9.63
CA VAL A 115 -45.75 0.54 9.96
C VAL A 115 -44.22 0.50 9.88
N GLU A 116 -43.55 0.89 10.97
CA GLU A 116 -42.13 0.58 11.16
C GLU A 116 -41.97 -0.92 11.49
N VAL A 117 -41.84 -1.77 10.45
CA VAL A 117 -41.63 -3.21 10.65
C VAL A 117 -40.13 -3.48 10.86
N PRO A 118 -39.73 -4.09 11.98
CA PRO A 118 -38.40 -4.64 12.13
C PRO A 118 -38.19 -5.78 11.11
N GLN A 119 -37.12 -5.70 10.33
CA GLN A 119 -36.76 -6.70 9.34
C GLN A 119 -35.42 -7.34 9.72
N GLU A 120 -35.31 -8.65 9.47
CA GLU A 120 -34.06 -9.36 9.63
C GLU A 120 -33.29 -9.36 8.30
N GLU A 121 -32.07 -8.87 8.33
CA GLU A 121 -31.25 -8.68 7.14
C GLU A 121 -29.82 -9.17 7.37
N MET A 122 -29.17 -9.60 6.30
CA MET A 122 -27.78 -9.99 6.29
C MET A 122 -26.90 -8.82 5.85
N LEU A 123 -26.14 -8.26 6.79
CA LEU A 123 -25.24 -7.15 6.56
C LEU A 123 -23.80 -7.66 6.40
N VAL A 124 -23.06 -7.14 5.42
CA VAL A 124 -21.64 -7.45 5.23
C VAL A 124 -20.81 -6.25 5.67
N ILE A 125 -19.92 -6.46 6.64
CA ILE A 125 -18.97 -5.43 7.09
C ILE A 125 -17.54 -5.95 7.06
N ASP A 126 -16.61 -5.04 6.85
CA ASP A 126 -15.18 -5.31 7.01
C ASP A 126 -14.73 -4.79 8.38
N TYR A 127 -13.88 -5.57 9.06
CA TYR A 127 -13.40 -5.26 10.40
C TYR A 127 -11.88 -5.35 10.44
N ASP A 128 -11.25 -4.28 10.89
CA ASP A 128 -9.79 -4.16 10.96
C ASP A 128 -9.22 -5.05 12.08
N GLY A 129 -8.36 -6.00 11.71
CA GLY A 129 -7.75 -6.96 12.63
C GLY A 129 -6.61 -6.39 13.49
N ILE A 130 -6.11 -5.19 13.17
CA ILE A 130 -5.12 -4.46 13.97
C ILE A 130 -5.84 -3.43 14.84
N ARG A 131 -6.60 -2.52 14.21
CA ARG A 131 -7.27 -1.41 14.90
C ARG A 131 -8.48 -1.84 15.72
N ARG A 132 -9.02 -3.04 15.45
CA ARG A 132 -10.18 -3.61 16.15
C ARG A 132 -11.42 -2.72 16.02
N THR A 133 -11.67 -2.23 14.81
CA THR A 133 -12.81 -1.37 14.50
C THR A 133 -13.46 -1.77 13.18
N PRO A 134 -14.79 -1.63 13.03
CA PRO A 134 -15.44 -1.70 11.72
C PRO A 134 -14.86 -0.66 10.76
N ILE A 135 -14.57 -1.07 9.52
CA ILE A 135 -14.00 -0.23 8.47
C ILE A 135 -14.79 -0.34 7.18
N ARG A 136 -14.66 0.69 6.33
CA ARG A 136 -15.22 0.71 4.99
C ARG A 136 -14.09 0.60 3.99
N LEU A 137 -14.07 -0.49 3.23
CA LEU A 137 -13.11 -0.73 2.15
C LEU A 137 -13.77 -0.55 0.76
N THR A 138 -14.65 0.45 0.60
CA THR A 138 -15.34 0.66 -0.68
C THR A 138 -14.35 0.96 -1.79
N GLY A 139 -14.35 0.12 -2.83
CA GLY A 139 -13.48 0.27 -4.00
C GLY A 139 -12.02 -0.16 -3.78
N GLN A 140 -11.65 -0.64 -2.60
CA GLN A 140 -10.29 -1.14 -2.33
C GLN A 140 -10.21 -2.64 -2.64
N SER A 141 -9.12 -3.06 -3.31
CA SER A 141 -8.79 -4.48 -3.49
C SER A 141 -8.50 -5.10 -2.13
N VAL A 142 -9.42 -5.94 -1.67
CA VAL A 142 -9.06 -6.93 -0.65
C VAL A 142 -8.62 -8.18 -1.37
N VAL A 143 -7.51 -8.74 -0.90
CA VAL A 143 -6.89 -9.91 -1.51
C VAL A 143 -6.97 -11.09 -0.56
N ARG A 144 -6.98 -12.29 -1.13
CA ARG A 144 -6.88 -13.53 -0.34
C ARG A 144 -5.42 -13.79 0.03
N ALA A 145 -5.24 -14.59 1.08
CA ALA A 145 -3.92 -15.03 1.51
C ALA A 145 -3.10 -15.66 0.37
N ALA A 146 -3.74 -16.40 -0.53
CA ALA A 146 -3.08 -17.02 -1.69
C ALA A 146 -2.56 -15.99 -2.71
N GLU A 147 -3.31 -14.91 -2.93
CA GLU A 147 -2.99 -13.83 -3.88
C GLU A 147 -1.82 -13.00 -3.32
N LEU A 148 -1.86 -12.59 -2.05
CA LEU A 148 -0.72 -11.94 -1.37
C LEU A 148 0.57 -12.75 -1.51
N ARG A 149 0.43 -14.06 -1.28
CA ARG A 149 1.51 -15.02 -1.38
C ARG A 149 2.11 -15.12 -2.78
N GLN A 150 1.30 -14.97 -3.83
CA GLN A 150 1.79 -14.95 -5.21
C GLN A 150 2.65 -13.71 -5.48
N HIS A 151 2.30 -12.56 -4.90
CA HIS A 151 3.07 -11.32 -5.02
C HIS A 151 4.27 -11.22 -4.07
N GLY A 152 4.45 -12.18 -3.16
CA GLY A 152 5.55 -12.18 -2.20
C GLY A 152 5.35 -11.22 -1.02
N ALA A 153 4.13 -10.71 -0.83
CA ALA A 153 3.77 -9.83 0.27
C ALA A 153 3.73 -10.59 1.61
N VAL A 154 4.12 -9.91 2.69
CA VAL A 154 4.13 -10.48 4.05
C VAL A 154 2.74 -10.37 4.67
N GLU A 155 2.20 -11.49 5.16
CA GLU A 155 0.93 -11.51 5.90
C GLU A 155 1.13 -10.97 7.33
N ILE A 156 0.52 -9.83 7.65
CA ILE A 156 0.50 -9.32 9.04
C ILE A 156 -0.59 -10.06 9.80
N ARG A 157 -0.21 -10.67 10.93
CA ARG A 157 -1.16 -11.41 11.77
C ARG A 157 -2.05 -10.44 12.57
N PRO A 158 -3.37 -10.71 12.68
CA PRO A 158 -4.25 -9.94 13.52
C PRO A 158 -3.81 -10.06 14.98
N CYS A 159 -4.05 -8.99 15.75
CA CYS A 159 -3.71 -8.97 17.16
C CYS A 159 -4.85 -8.33 17.97
N PRO A 160 -5.64 -9.13 18.73
CA PRO A 160 -5.59 -10.59 18.89
C PRO A 160 -5.87 -11.38 17.59
N ALA A 161 -5.45 -12.65 17.56
CA ALA A 161 -5.60 -13.51 16.37
C ALA A 161 -7.06 -13.86 16.06
N GLU A 162 -7.92 -13.80 17.07
CA GLU A 162 -9.32 -14.19 16.97
C GLU A 162 -10.17 -13.05 16.35
N PRO A 163 -11.11 -13.41 15.46
CA PRO A 163 -12.08 -12.46 14.92
C PRO A 163 -12.99 -11.93 16.05
N PRO A 164 -13.58 -10.74 15.89
CA PRO A 164 -14.41 -10.16 16.94
C PRO A 164 -15.64 -11.01 17.25
N ALA A 165 -16.04 -11.01 18.52
CA ALA A 165 -17.34 -11.52 18.95
C ALA A 165 -18.45 -10.50 18.63
N ILE A 166 -19.72 -10.95 18.61
CA ILE A 166 -20.87 -10.05 18.34
C ILE A 166 -20.97 -8.92 19.37
N ALA A 167 -20.61 -9.19 20.62
CA ALA A 167 -20.60 -8.22 21.72
C ALA A 167 -19.49 -7.16 21.57
N GLU A 168 -18.48 -7.44 20.75
CA GLU A 168 -17.36 -6.52 20.47
C GLU A 168 -17.64 -5.61 19.27
N LEU A 169 -18.85 -5.66 18.71
CA LEU A 169 -19.27 -4.85 17.56
C LEU A 169 -20.26 -3.78 18.02
N PRO A 170 -19.81 -2.53 18.28
CA PRO A 170 -20.71 -1.46 18.66
C PRO A 170 -21.67 -1.12 17.51
N ILE A 171 -22.98 -1.19 17.78
CA ILE A 171 -24.02 -0.83 16.81
C ILE A 171 -23.79 0.56 16.18
N PRO A 172 -23.38 1.61 16.92
CA PRO A 172 -23.12 2.93 16.32
C PRO A 172 -22.01 2.90 15.26
N ASP A 173 -20.96 2.11 15.46
CA ASP A 173 -19.83 2.03 14.54
C ASP A 173 -20.18 1.18 13.31
N VAL A 174 -20.86 0.05 13.53
CA VAL A 174 -21.40 -0.79 12.46
C VAL A 174 -22.37 0.01 11.59
N SER A 175 -23.31 0.73 12.21
CA SER A 175 -24.27 1.58 11.49
C SER A 175 -23.59 2.67 10.66
N ARG A 176 -22.53 3.29 11.20
CA ARG A 176 -21.75 4.31 10.50
C ARG A 176 -21.06 3.75 9.25
N VAL A 177 -20.51 2.54 9.33
CA VAL A 177 -19.86 1.88 8.19
C VAL A 177 -20.88 1.53 7.12
N ILE A 178 -22.02 0.94 7.49
CA ILE A 178 -23.03 0.45 6.54
C ILE A 178 -23.73 1.61 5.83
N ARG A 179 -24.09 2.68 6.55
CA ARG A 179 -24.64 3.92 5.95
C ARG A 179 -23.70 4.50 4.90
N ARG A 180 -22.39 4.43 5.13
CA ARG A 180 -21.41 4.88 4.15
C ARG A 180 -21.31 3.93 2.96
N GLN A 181 -21.49 2.62 3.14
CA GLN A 181 -21.39 1.62 2.07
C GLN A 181 -22.55 1.68 1.07
N GLY A 182 -23.80 1.74 1.55
CA GLY A 182 -24.98 1.65 0.68
C GLY A 182 -25.49 2.98 0.12
N GLY A 183 -24.73 4.08 0.26
CA GLY A 183 -25.08 5.38 -0.31
C GLY A 183 -26.44 5.92 0.16
N GLU A 184 -27.09 6.75 -0.66
CA GLU A 184 -28.43 7.28 -0.38
C GLU A 184 -29.53 6.21 -0.29
N GLU A 185 -29.27 4.98 -0.76
CA GLU A 185 -30.21 3.85 -0.72
C GLU A 185 -30.21 3.14 0.64
N PHE A 186 -29.15 3.25 1.44
CA PHE A 186 -29.14 2.70 2.81
C PHE A 186 -29.78 3.67 3.82
N ARG A 187 -31.08 3.89 3.66
CA ARG A 187 -31.91 4.65 4.62
C ARG A 187 -32.47 3.72 5.70
N ARG A 188 -31.60 2.96 6.38
CA ARG A 188 -32.02 2.00 7.42
C ARG A 188 -31.32 2.29 8.75
N THR A 189 -32.00 1.95 9.84
CA THR A 189 -31.45 2.01 11.19
C THR A 189 -31.23 0.60 11.72
N VAL A 190 -30.00 0.29 12.15
CA VAL A 190 -29.69 -1.00 12.77
C VAL A 190 -30.15 -0.96 14.22
N LEU A 191 -31.08 -1.83 14.59
CA LEU A 191 -31.61 -1.94 15.95
C LEU A 191 -30.79 -2.91 16.80
N ALA A 192 -30.44 -4.06 16.24
CA ALA A 192 -29.72 -5.11 16.96
C ALA A 192 -28.86 -5.95 16.01
N LEU A 193 -27.77 -6.51 16.55
CA LEU A 193 -26.96 -7.52 15.87
C LEU A 193 -27.19 -8.86 16.56
N LYS A 194 -27.71 -9.86 15.84
CA LYS A 194 -28.04 -11.16 16.41
C LYS A 194 -26.82 -12.06 16.52
N ARG A 195 -26.15 -12.30 15.39
CA ARG A 195 -25.01 -13.20 15.30
C ARG A 195 -24.16 -12.95 14.07
N ILE A 196 -22.92 -13.42 14.12
CA ILE A 196 -22.02 -13.49 12.97
C ILE A 196 -22.25 -14.84 12.28
N VAL A 197 -22.76 -14.82 11.05
CA VAL A 197 -23.06 -16.02 10.26
C VAL A 197 -21.82 -16.55 9.55
N ARG A 198 -20.99 -15.64 9.02
CA ARG A 198 -19.77 -16.01 8.30
C ARG A 198 -18.62 -15.08 8.66
N ARG A 199 -17.42 -15.65 8.71
CA ARG A 199 -16.15 -14.96 8.92
C ARG A 199 -15.20 -15.37 7.81
N ASN A 200 -14.73 -14.42 7.02
CA ASN A 200 -13.68 -14.65 6.04
C ASN A 200 -12.47 -13.78 6.39
N ASN A 201 -11.29 -14.35 6.35
CA ASN A 201 -10.04 -13.61 6.48
C ASN A 201 -9.63 -13.11 5.10
N VAL A 202 -9.58 -11.80 4.95
CA VAL A 202 -9.06 -11.12 3.77
C VAL A 202 -7.99 -10.14 4.21
N PHE A 203 -7.28 -9.55 3.27
CA PHE A 203 -6.23 -8.61 3.58
C PHE A 203 -6.35 -7.34 2.77
N GLN A 204 -6.06 -6.22 3.42
CA GLN A 204 -5.86 -4.94 2.77
C GLN A 204 -4.39 -4.77 2.43
N GLU A 205 -4.09 -4.46 1.18
CA GLU A 205 -2.72 -4.24 0.72
C GLU A 205 -2.16 -2.94 1.34
N ALA A 206 -0.92 -3.01 1.81
CA ALA A 206 -0.20 -1.88 2.38
C ALA A 206 1.31 -2.08 2.21
N ILE A 207 2.10 -1.08 2.59
CA ILE A 207 3.56 -1.17 2.66
C ILE A 207 3.97 -1.03 4.12
N ALA A 208 4.71 -2.00 4.63
CA ALA A 208 5.31 -1.89 5.96
C ALA A 208 6.73 -1.31 5.86
N LEU A 209 7.04 -0.41 6.77
CA LEU A 209 8.35 0.21 6.94
C LEU A 209 8.89 -0.17 8.31
N VAL A 210 10.10 -0.71 8.34
CA VAL A 210 10.72 -1.21 9.57
C VAL A 210 11.89 -0.32 9.95
N TYR A 211 11.80 0.24 11.15
CA TYR A 211 12.76 1.14 11.72
C TYR A 211 13.45 0.48 12.90
N ALA A 212 14.79 0.52 12.93
CA ALA A 212 15.57 0.10 14.07
C ALA A 212 16.13 1.32 14.78
N ALA A 213 16.08 1.33 16.12
CA ALA A 213 16.67 2.42 16.90
C ALA A 213 18.18 2.51 16.64
N GLU A 214 18.69 3.73 16.55
CA GLU A 214 20.13 3.97 16.45
C GLU A 214 20.85 3.55 17.74
N ARG A 215 20.14 3.61 18.86
CA ARG A 215 20.62 3.20 20.19
C ARG A 215 19.62 2.24 20.83
N GLY A 216 20.09 1.05 21.19
CA GLY A 216 19.27 0.03 21.83
C GLY A 216 18.78 -1.05 20.85
N ALA A 217 17.74 -1.77 21.26
CA ALA A 217 17.18 -2.91 20.51
C ALA A 217 15.70 -2.68 20.14
N GLU A 218 15.24 -1.43 20.16
CA GLU A 218 13.86 -1.08 19.81
C GLU A 218 13.66 -1.14 18.29
N VAL A 219 12.53 -1.71 17.88
CA VAL A 219 12.09 -1.77 16.49
C VAL A 219 10.68 -1.23 16.40
N GLN A 220 10.47 -0.31 15.46
CA GLN A 220 9.16 0.27 15.16
C GLN A 220 8.74 -0.14 13.74
N VAL A 221 7.45 -0.41 13.57
CA VAL A 221 6.89 -0.82 12.28
C VAL A 221 5.75 0.13 11.93
N ALA A 222 5.95 0.91 10.87
CA ALA A 222 4.92 1.79 10.34
C ALA A 222 4.22 1.13 9.14
N PHE A 223 2.96 1.46 8.91
CA PHE A 223 2.20 0.97 7.77
C PHE A 223 1.73 2.14 6.91
N ALA A 224 2.03 2.07 5.62
CA ALA A 224 1.55 3.01 4.63
C ALA A 224 0.42 2.37 3.81
N ILE A 225 -0.75 3.01 3.83
CA ILE A 225 -1.93 2.62 3.06
C ILE A 225 -2.13 3.71 2.00
N ASP A 226 -2.20 3.33 0.73
CA ASP A 226 -2.29 4.28 -0.39
C ASP A 226 -1.16 5.35 -0.37
N GLY A 227 0.03 4.95 0.09
CA GLY A 227 1.23 5.81 0.21
C GLY A 227 1.28 6.72 1.45
N GLN A 228 0.24 6.72 2.29
CA GLN A 228 0.16 7.54 3.50
C GLN A 228 0.37 6.70 4.75
N LEU A 229 1.21 7.20 5.67
CA LEU A 229 1.41 6.53 6.97
C LEU A 229 0.13 6.57 7.78
N SER A 230 -0.22 5.41 8.34
CA SER A 230 -1.27 5.30 9.31
C SER A 230 -0.69 5.17 10.72
N GLU A 231 -0.54 6.29 11.41
CA GLU A 231 -0.10 6.34 12.82
C GLU A 231 -0.97 5.48 13.75
N ILE A 232 -2.27 5.35 13.45
CA ILE A 232 -3.20 4.55 14.24
C ILE A 232 -2.81 3.07 14.18
N HIS A 233 -2.65 2.51 12.98
CA HIS A 233 -2.17 1.14 12.77
C HIS A 233 -0.82 0.89 13.45
N GLU A 234 0.13 1.81 13.29
CA GLU A 234 1.44 1.70 13.92
C GLU A 234 1.33 1.62 15.45
N ARG A 235 0.62 2.59 16.06
CA ARG A 235 0.45 2.65 17.51
C ARG A 235 -0.23 1.40 18.04
N THR A 236 -1.37 1.03 17.45
CA THR A 236 -2.12 -0.15 17.90
C THR A 236 -1.32 -1.44 17.70
N PHE A 237 -0.57 -1.57 16.61
CA PHE A 237 0.30 -2.73 16.38
C PHE A 237 1.43 -2.81 17.42
N SER A 238 2.04 -1.67 17.77
CA SER A 238 3.08 -1.60 18.80
C SER A 238 2.54 -1.93 20.20
N GLU A 239 1.43 -1.30 20.61
CA GLU A 239 0.79 -1.50 21.92
C GLU A 239 0.44 -2.97 22.18
N HIS A 240 0.00 -3.70 21.15
CA HIS A 240 -0.33 -5.11 21.28
C HIS A 240 0.88 -6.07 21.15
N GLY A 241 2.10 -5.52 21.09
CA GLY A 241 3.35 -6.29 20.99
C GLY A 241 3.57 -6.92 19.62
N GLY A 242 3.02 -6.31 18.56
CA GLY A 242 3.09 -6.78 17.18
C GLY A 242 4.51 -7.14 16.71
N PRO A 243 5.51 -6.23 16.82
CA PRO A 243 6.88 -6.52 16.39
C PRO A 243 7.49 -7.74 17.09
N ARG A 244 7.19 -7.94 18.38
CA ARG A 244 7.66 -9.09 19.16
C ARG A 244 6.94 -10.38 18.76
N LYS A 245 5.62 -10.35 18.64
CA LYS A 245 4.79 -11.53 18.27
C LYS A 245 5.07 -12.01 16.86
N MET A 246 5.43 -11.09 15.96
CA MET A 246 5.82 -11.43 14.59
C MET A 246 7.27 -11.93 14.47
N GLY A 247 8.07 -11.87 15.54
CA GLY A 247 9.47 -12.30 15.52
C GLY A 247 10.43 -11.31 14.88
N PHE A 248 9.97 -10.08 14.55
CA PHE A 248 10.77 -9.08 13.86
C PHE A 248 11.96 -8.62 14.71
N LEU A 249 11.77 -8.46 16.03
CA LEU A 249 12.85 -8.09 16.95
C LEU A 249 14.03 -9.07 16.85
N LYS A 250 13.74 -10.37 16.83
CA LYS A 250 14.75 -11.42 16.74
C LYS A 250 15.44 -11.40 15.37
N ALA A 251 14.66 -11.34 14.29
CA ALA A 251 15.20 -11.30 12.93
C ALA A 251 16.09 -10.07 12.67
N ILE A 252 15.74 -8.91 13.23
CA ILE A 252 16.51 -7.67 13.05
C ILE A 252 17.76 -7.65 13.94
N ALA A 253 17.67 -8.19 15.17
CA ALA A 253 18.81 -8.23 16.09
C ALA A 253 19.83 -9.32 15.75
N GLU A 254 19.40 -10.46 15.18
CA GLU A 254 20.29 -11.57 14.81
C GLU A 254 21.07 -11.31 13.51
N HIS A 255 20.64 -10.34 12.69
CA HIS A 255 21.34 -9.99 11.47
C HIS A 255 22.50 -9.04 11.74
N ASP A 256 23.71 -9.61 11.76
CA ASP A 256 24.98 -8.90 11.92
C ASP A 256 25.66 -8.64 10.57
N GLY A 257 24.90 -8.05 9.62
CA GLY A 257 25.38 -7.78 8.27
C GLY A 257 26.57 -6.82 8.26
N ARG A 258 26.58 -5.81 9.14
CA ARG A 258 27.68 -4.87 9.31
C ARG A 258 28.98 -5.55 9.68
N ARG A 259 29.01 -6.44 10.68
CA ARG A 259 30.24 -7.19 11.00
C ARG A 259 30.64 -8.16 9.90
N ARG A 260 29.71 -8.64 9.09
CA ARG A 260 30.02 -9.47 7.90
C ARG A 260 30.69 -8.64 6.82
N LEU A 261 30.15 -7.46 6.52
CA LEU A 261 30.75 -6.50 5.58
C LEU A 261 32.14 -6.07 6.06
N GLU A 262 32.32 -5.78 7.35
CA GLU A 262 33.61 -5.47 7.97
C GLU A 262 34.62 -6.61 7.83
N ARG A 263 34.19 -7.87 7.98
CA ARG A 263 35.06 -9.05 7.80
C ARG A 263 35.45 -9.26 6.33
N LEU A 264 34.54 -8.98 5.41
CA LEU A 264 34.76 -9.17 3.97
C LEU A 264 35.68 -8.09 3.38
N LEU A 265 35.41 -6.82 3.71
CA LEU A 265 36.11 -5.66 3.14
C LEU A 265 37.31 -5.21 3.98
N GLY A 266 37.41 -5.67 5.23
CA GLY A 266 38.41 -5.20 6.16
C GLY A 266 38.08 -3.83 6.76
N LYS A 267 38.75 -3.51 7.87
CA LYS A 267 38.49 -2.29 8.65
C LYS A 267 38.85 -1.00 7.92
N ASP A 268 39.80 -1.06 6.99
CA ASP A 268 40.28 0.14 6.29
C ASP A 268 39.28 0.68 5.26
N ILE A 269 38.54 -0.20 4.59
CA ILE A 269 37.46 0.22 3.68
C ILE A 269 36.31 0.87 4.47
N ILE A 270 35.99 0.33 5.64
CA ILE A 270 34.92 0.85 6.52
C ILE A 270 35.28 2.23 7.09
N ARG A 271 36.57 2.51 7.30
CA ARG A 271 37.06 3.85 7.68
C ARG A 271 36.90 4.89 6.57
N ARG A 272 36.69 4.48 5.31
CA ARG A 272 36.44 5.38 4.16
C ARG A 272 34.96 5.75 4.01
N LEU A 273 34.08 5.25 4.88
CA LEU A 273 32.68 5.63 4.88
C LEU A 273 32.50 7.13 5.19
N PRO A 274 31.45 7.76 4.66
CA PRO A 274 31.15 9.15 4.96
C PRO A 274 30.94 9.36 6.46
N ASP A 275 31.17 10.57 6.93
CA ASP A 275 30.84 10.92 8.31
C ASP A 275 29.34 10.72 8.60
N ALA A 276 29.03 10.35 9.85
CA ALA A 276 27.69 10.01 10.30
C ALA A 276 26.68 11.15 10.10
N ALA A 277 27.13 12.41 10.00
CA ALA A 277 26.27 13.56 9.72
C ALA A 277 26.12 13.87 8.22
N GLN A 278 27.11 13.54 7.38
CA GLN A 278 27.14 13.93 5.97
C GLN A 278 26.14 13.15 5.13
N LEU A 279 26.15 11.81 5.24
CA LEU A 279 25.28 10.95 4.43
C LEU A 279 23.78 11.20 4.72
N PRO A 280 23.31 11.32 5.98
CA PRO A 280 21.92 11.66 6.24
C PRO A 280 21.51 13.04 5.71
N ALA A 281 22.41 14.03 5.76
CA ALA A 281 22.12 15.37 5.24
C ALA A 281 21.90 15.37 3.72
N ILE A 282 22.76 14.68 2.96
CA ILE A 282 22.62 14.57 1.50
C ILE A 282 21.38 13.76 1.14
N ARG A 283 21.11 12.65 1.83
CA ARG A 283 19.87 11.87 1.63
C ARG A 283 18.62 12.70 1.90
N LYS A 284 18.65 13.56 2.91
CA LYS A 284 17.53 14.46 3.21
C LYS A 284 17.33 15.46 2.07
N ALA A 285 18.40 16.06 1.57
CA ALA A 285 18.34 16.92 0.39
C ALA A 285 17.79 16.20 -0.85
N GLU A 286 18.20 14.95 -1.09
CA GLU A 286 17.67 14.11 -2.18
C GLU A 286 16.15 13.87 -2.02
N ALA A 287 15.70 13.50 -0.82
CA ALA A 287 14.29 13.24 -0.55
C ALA A 287 13.43 14.49 -0.68
N ASP A 288 13.89 15.62 -0.13
CA ASP A 288 13.19 16.91 -0.20
C ASP A 288 13.06 17.39 -1.65
N ALA A 289 14.15 17.31 -2.44
CA ALA A 289 14.14 17.68 -3.85
C ALA A 289 13.20 16.79 -4.69
N ARG A 290 13.17 15.47 -4.41
CA ARG A 290 12.29 14.54 -5.11
C ARG A 290 10.81 14.78 -4.78
N GLU A 291 10.46 15.04 -3.52
CA GLU A 291 9.08 15.35 -3.13
C GLU A 291 8.63 16.68 -3.76
N GLU A 292 9.51 17.69 -3.80
CA GLU A 292 9.20 18.93 -4.49
C GLU A 292 8.96 18.72 -5.99
N MET A 293 9.82 17.94 -6.66
CA MET A 293 9.66 17.58 -8.07
C MET A 293 8.30 16.90 -8.31
N ARG A 294 7.92 15.95 -7.45
CA ARG A 294 6.64 15.25 -7.52
C ARG A 294 5.45 16.18 -7.29
N SER A 295 5.54 17.10 -6.34
CA SER A 295 4.46 18.05 -6.03
C SER A 295 4.24 19.09 -7.13
N THR A 296 5.31 19.47 -7.84
CA THR A 296 5.28 20.51 -8.89
C THR A 296 5.00 19.93 -10.28
N GLU A 297 5.23 18.63 -10.50
CA GLU A 297 5.05 17.97 -11.79
C GLU A 297 3.64 18.13 -12.39
N PRO A 298 2.52 17.88 -11.67
CA PRO A 298 1.18 18.02 -12.25
C PRO A 298 0.90 19.45 -12.74
N ALA A 299 1.32 20.46 -11.96
CA ALA A 299 1.17 21.87 -12.32
C ALA A 299 2.05 22.26 -13.50
N ALA A 300 3.28 21.75 -13.57
CA ALA A 300 4.18 21.94 -14.70
C ALA A 300 3.64 21.28 -15.98
N GLN A 301 3.06 20.09 -15.88
CA GLN A 301 2.44 19.37 -17.00
C GLN A 301 1.18 20.09 -17.52
N ALA A 302 0.36 20.66 -16.62
CA ALA A 302 -0.81 21.45 -17.00
C ALA A 302 -0.45 22.76 -17.73
N GLN A 303 0.74 23.32 -17.48
CA GLN A 303 1.24 24.55 -18.11
C GLN A 303 1.99 24.34 -19.43
N ARG A 304 1.94 23.13 -20.02
CA ARG A 304 2.67 22.78 -21.27
C ARG A 304 2.34 23.66 -22.50
N SER A 305 1.36 24.55 -22.42
CA SER A 305 0.92 25.43 -23.51
C SER A 305 1.59 26.82 -23.58
N GLY A 306 2.70 27.09 -22.88
CA GLY A 306 3.41 28.37 -23.02
C GLY A 306 4.69 28.49 -22.20
N ARG A 307 5.72 29.13 -22.78
CA ARG A 307 7.05 29.34 -22.20
C ARG A 307 7.01 29.79 -20.72
N GLY A 308 7.75 29.08 -19.87
CA GLY A 308 8.33 29.65 -18.65
C GLY A 308 7.38 29.97 -17.50
N GLY A 309 6.29 29.21 -17.33
CA GLY A 309 5.42 29.37 -16.17
C GLY A 309 6.16 29.08 -14.84
N PRO A 310 5.74 29.70 -13.72
CA PRO A 310 6.36 29.50 -12.41
C PRO A 310 6.45 28.03 -11.98
N ALA A 311 5.45 27.20 -12.33
CA ALA A 311 5.46 25.78 -11.98
C ALA A 311 6.49 24.98 -12.80
N VAL A 312 6.72 25.34 -14.07
CA VAL A 312 7.77 24.74 -14.90
C VAL A 312 9.16 25.10 -14.38
N LEU A 313 9.36 26.36 -13.95
CA LEU A 313 10.62 26.80 -13.34
C LEU A 313 10.87 26.09 -12.00
N ALA A 314 9.86 25.97 -11.14
CA ALA A 314 9.96 25.25 -9.87
C ALA A 314 10.29 23.76 -10.09
N TRP A 315 9.60 23.09 -11.04
CA TRP A 315 9.88 21.70 -11.38
C TRP A 315 11.32 21.49 -11.88
N LYS A 316 11.81 22.39 -12.75
CA LYS A 316 13.21 22.35 -13.22
C LYS A 316 14.21 22.57 -12.09
N ALA A 317 13.96 23.54 -11.22
CA ALA A 317 14.82 23.81 -10.06
C ALA A 317 14.84 22.63 -9.07
N ALA A 318 13.71 21.92 -8.90
CA ALA A 318 13.63 20.70 -8.11
C ALA A 318 14.41 19.54 -8.78
N GLN A 319 14.28 19.39 -10.10
CA GLN A 319 15.04 18.41 -10.89
C GLN A 319 16.55 18.64 -10.79
N GLU A 320 17.01 19.89 -10.92
CA GLU A 320 18.43 20.25 -10.77
C GLU A 320 18.95 19.92 -9.37
N ARG A 321 18.19 20.27 -8.32
CA ARG A 321 18.56 19.92 -6.93
C ARG A 321 18.60 18.42 -6.69
N LEU A 322 17.67 17.65 -7.25
CA LEU A 322 17.70 16.19 -7.18
C LEU A 322 18.95 15.64 -7.85
N SER A 323 19.29 16.15 -9.05
CA SER A 323 20.50 15.73 -9.77
C SER A 323 21.78 16.06 -9.00
N LEU A 324 21.84 17.23 -8.33
CA LEU A 324 22.98 17.60 -7.49
C LEU A 324 23.12 16.69 -6.28
N ALA A 325 22.02 16.44 -5.54
CA ALA A 325 22.05 15.55 -4.38
C ALA A 325 22.43 14.11 -4.75
N GLN A 326 21.97 13.61 -5.90
CA GLN A 326 22.38 12.31 -6.44
C GLN A 326 23.86 12.29 -6.81
N HIS A 327 24.36 13.35 -7.46
CA HIS A 327 25.78 13.49 -7.77
C HIS A 327 26.65 13.51 -6.51
N ASP A 328 26.21 14.20 -5.46
CA ASP A 328 26.88 14.25 -4.15
C ASP A 328 26.93 12.85 -3.48
N LEU A 329 25.85 12.05 -3.62
CA LEU A 329 25.85 10.66 -3.16
C LEU A 329 26.83 9.78 -3.95
N ASP A 330 26.96 10.04 -5.25
CA ASP A 330 27.83 9.27 -6.14
C ASP A 330 29.30 9.68 -6.07
N THR A 331 29.61 10.84 -5.49
CA THR A 331 31.01 11.26 -5.26
C THR A 331 31.67 10.52 -4.11
N PHE A 332 30.88 9.87 -3.24
CA PHE A 332 31.45 9.05 -2.19
C PHE A 332 32.15 7.81 -2.78
N PRO A 333 33.41 7.53 -2.41
CA PRO A 333 34.11 6.35 -2.91
C PRO A 333 33.43 5.06 -2.45
N ILE A 334 32.87 5.08 -1.23
CA ILE A 334 32.02 4.05 -0.65
C ILE A 334 30.99 4.69 0.28
N ARG A 335 29.77 4.15 0.34
CA ARG A 335 28.72 4.58 1.27
C ARG A 335 27.78 3.44 1.65
N GLU A 336 27.05 3.60 2.75
CA GLU A 336 25.97 2.68 3.12
C GLU A 336 24.82 2.77 2.09
N MET A 337 24.27 1.62 1.71
CA MET A 337 23.11 1.49 0.84
C MET A 337 21.83 1.57 1.68
N ALA A 338 20.85 2.36 1.26
CA ALA A 338 19.52 2.33 1.85
C ALA A 338 18.75 1.10 1.33
N PRO A 339 17.83 0.53 2.12
CA PRO A 339 17.16 -0.72 1.75
C PRO A 339 16.42 -0.64 0.40
N PHE A 340 15.95 0.55 0.02
CA PHE A 340 15.20 0.79 -1.23
C PHE A 340 16.07 1.10 -2.45
N GLU A 341 17.38 1.32 -2.28
CA GLU A 341 18.29 1.62 -3.40
C GLU A 341 18.65 0.36 -4.20
N GLN A 342 18.48 -0.83 -3.63
CA GLN A 342 18.98 -2.07 -4.25
C GLN A 342 18.40 -2.31 -5.65
N ASP A 343 17.09 -2.17 -5.80
CA ASP A 343 16.41 -2.42 -7.07
C ASP A 343 16.78 -1.33 -8.10
N GLU A 344 16.95 -0.09 -7.65
CA GLU A 344 17.34 1.03 -8.51
C GLU A 344 18.77 0.90 -9.01
N LEU A 345 19.69 0.43 -8.15
CA LEU A 345 21.07 0.16 -8.53
C LEU A 345 21.14 -1.01 -9.52
N LEU A 346 20.28 -2.03 -9.36
CA LEU A 346 20.16 -3.12 -10.33
C LEU A 346 19.65 -2.62 -11.69
N GLU A 347 18.60 -1.80 -11.69
CA GLU A 347 18.09 -1.19 -12.93
C GLU A 347 19.11 -0.25 -13.58
N ASP A 348 19.85 0.52 -12.79
CA ASP A 348 20.93 1.40 -13.26
C ASP A 348 22.02 0.56 -13.96
N ALA A 349 22.47 -0.51 -13.31
CA ALA A 349 23.44 -1.44 -13.87
C ALA A 349 22.96 -2.12 -15.16
N LEU A 350 21.69 -2.55 -15.21
CA LEU A 350 21.09 -3.15 -16.41
C LEU A 350 20.97 -2.15 -17.57
N ARG A 351 20.81 -0.86 -17.29
CA ARG A 351 20.74 0.20 -18.30
C ARG A 351 22.12 0.63 -18.78
N ASN A 352 23.08 0.74 -17.86
CA ASN A 352 24.32 1.48 -18.10
C ASN A 352 25.58 0.61 -18.24
N ALA A 353 25.51 -0.71 -18.00
CA ALA A 353 26.65 -1.61 -18.22
C ALA A 353 27.15 -1.55 -19.68
N ARG A 354 28.47 -1.45 -19.86
CA ARG A 354 29.11 -1.36 -21.18
C ARG A 354 30.14 -2.45 -21.46
N GLY A 355 30.71 -3.05 -20.43
CA GLY A 355 31.77 -4.05 -20.53
C GLY A 355 31.43 -5.34 -19.80
N SER A 356 31.01 -5.24 -18.53
CA SER A 356 30.66 -6.41 -17.71
C SER A 356 29.59 -6.12 -16.67
N LEU A 357 28.75 -7.12 -16.40
CA LEU A 357 27.74 -7.11 -15.36
C LEU A 357 27.81 -8.42 -14.57
N ILE A 358 28.08 -8.33 -13.27
CA ILE A 358 28.06 -9.48 -12.35
C ILE A 358 26.90 -9.33 -11.38
N ILE A 359 26.05 -10.35 -11.29
CA ILE A 359 24.93 -10.40 -10.34
C ILE A 359 25.02 -11.71 -9.56
N THR A 360 24.99 -11.63 -8.23
CA THR A 360 24.82 -12.81 -7.38
C THR A 360 23.50 -12.75 -6.62
N SER A 361 22.88 -13.90 -6.44
CA SER A 361 21.56 -13.99 -5.80
C SER A 361 21.36 -15.33 -5.08
N ALA A 362 20.48 -15.39 -4.09
CA ALA A 362 20.12 -16.65 -3.47
C ALA A 362 19.21 -17.47 -4.39
N GLY A 363 18.12 -16.84 -4.82
CA GLY A 363 17.13 -17.39 -5.74
C GLY A 363 16.97 -16.53 -6.98
N ILE A 364 16.04 -16.97 -7.82
CA ILE A 364 15.66 -16.32 -9.06
C ILE A 364 14.13 -16.31 -9.06
N SER A 365 13.53 -15.14 -8.86
CA SER A 365 12.10 -14.94 -8.71
C SER A 365 11.50 -14.30 -9.96
N ALA A 366 10.24 -14.64 -10.26
CA ALA A 366 9.54 -14.11 -11.42
C ALA A 366 9.15 -12.62 -11.27
N SER A 367 9.11 -12.10 -10.04
CA SER A 367 8.90 -10.66 -9.79
C SER A 367 10.10 -9.83 -10.22
N MET A 368 11.31 -10.31 -9.95
CA MET A 368 12.57 -9.63 -10.33
C MET A 368 12.96 -9.95 -11.76
N VAL A 369 13.04 -11.23 -12.12
CA VAL A 369 13.38 -11.69 -13.46
C VAL A 369 12.09 -11.86 -14.23
N ASN A 370 11.69 -10.79 -14.92
CA ASN A 370 10.49 -10.73 -15.74
C ASN A 370 10.85 -10.40 -17.21
N GLY A 371 9.85 -10.32 -18.09
CA GLY A 371 10.07 -10.04 -19.51
C GLY A 371 10.69 -8.67 -19.84
N PHE A 372 10.68 -7.69 -18.92
CA PHE A 372 11.41 -6.43 -19.09
C PHE A 372 12.90 -6.64 -18.80
N MET A 373 13.23 -7.22 -17.64
CA MET A 373 14.63 -7.52 -17.30
C MET A 373 15.30 -8.43 -18.33
N LEU A 374 14.58 -9.45 -18.82
CA LEU A 374 15.11 -10.33 -19.87
C LEU A 374 15.45 -9.56 -21.15
N ARG A 375 14.67 -8.55 -21.52
CA ARG A 375 14.96 -7.68 -22.68
C ARG A 375 16.19 -6.83 -22.44
N ASP A 376 16.39 -6.33 -21.23
CA ASP A 376 17.59 -5.56 -20.88
C ASP A 376 18.84 -6.44 -20.94
N LEU A 377 18.77 -7.67 -20.44
CA LEU A 377 19.86 -8.66 -20.57
C LEU A 377 20.13 -9.00 -22.04
N ASP A 378 19.09 -9.22 -22.86
CA ASP A 378 19.24 -9.51 -24.29
C ASP A 378 19.88 -8.33 -25.05
N ARG A 379 19.57 -7.08 -24.65
CA ARG A 379 20.21 -5.87 -25.17
C ARG A 379 21.69 -5.84 -24.82
N LEU A 380 22.02 -6.00 -23.53
CA LEU A 380 23.41 -6.00 -23.05
C LEU A 380 24.25 -7.10 -23.74
N ALA A 381 23.68 -8.30 -23.91
CA ALA A 381 24.34 -9.40 -24.62
C ALA A 381 24.58 -9.06 -26.11
N SER A 382 23.63 -8.38 -26.75
CA SER A 382 23.77 -7.91 -28.14
C SER A 382 24.85 -6.84 -28.28
N ASP A 383 25.00 -6.00 -27.25
CA ASP A 383 26.07 -5.00 -27.12
C ASP A 383 27.42 -5.62 -26.70
N LYS A 384 27.50 -6.96 -26.58
CA LYS A 384 28.68 -7.75 -26.18
C LYS A 384 29.19 -7.48 -24.77
N VAL A 385 28.30 -7.10 -23.87
CA VAL A 385 28.61 -6.99 -22.43
C VAL A 385 28.74 -8.40 -21.84
N GLU A 386 29.78 -8.63 -21.05
CA GLU A 386 29.97 -9.90 -20.32
C GLU A 386 29.00 -9.97 -19.14
N ILE A 387 28.01 -10.86 -19.21
CA ILE A 387 26.98 -11.00 -18.17
C ILE A 387 27.21 -12.28 -17.39
N ASP A 388 27.46 -12.14 -16.09
CA ASP A 388 27.71 -13.22 -15.14
C ASP A 388 26.64 -13.24 -14.06
N ILE A 389 25.86 -14.32 -13.99
CA ILE A 389 24.84 -14.51 -12.97
C ILE A 389 25.17 -15.75 -12.16
N ALA A 390 25.34 -15.60 -10.84
CA ALA A 390 25.55 -16.70 -9.91
C ALA A 390 24.36 -16.83 -8.96
N SER A 391 23.84 -18.04 -8.76
CA SER A 391 22.79 -18.28 -7.77
C SER A 391 22.88 -19.61 -7.05
N PHE A 392 22.19 -19.81 -5.93
CA PHE A 392 22.17 -21.13 -5.26
C PHE A 392 21.41 -22.18 -6.07
N ILE A 393 20.65 -21.70 -7.06
CA ILE A 393 19.74 -22.47 -7.87
C ILE A 393 20.53 -23.13 -9.01
N LYS A 394 20.38 -24.44 -9.15
CA LYS A 394 20.95 -25.17 -10.29
C LYS A 394 20.26 -24.74 -11.59
N PRO A 395 21.02 -24.39 -12.65
CA PRO A 395 20.47 -24.14 -13.98
C PRO A 395 19.70 -25.35 -14.50
N GLN A 396 18.57 -25.11 -15.14
CA GLN A 396 17.69 -26.15 -15.68
C GLN A 396 16.86 -25.59 -16.83
N LEU A 397 16.70 -26.38 -17.89
CA LEU A 397 15.95 -25.99 -19.09
C LEU A 397 14.44 -26.13 -18.94
N GLU A 398 14.01 -27.14 -18.19
CA GLU A 398 12.60 -27.45 -17.96
C GLU A 398 12.06 -26.60 -16.82
N ALA A 399 10.83 -26.12 -17.00
CA ALA A 399 10.12 -25.37 -15.97
C ALA A 399 9.85 -26.26 -14.74
N ARG A 400 10.01 -25.70 -13.54
CA ARG A 400 9.78 -26.41 -12.25
C ARG A 400 8.32 -26.78 -12.01
N SER A 401 7.39 -26.09 -12.65
CA SER A 401 5.95 -26.26 -12.53
C SER A 401 5.32 -26.19 -13.92
N GLY A 402 4.10 -26.69 -14.08
CA GLY A 402 3.29 -26.52 -15.30
C GLY A 402 2.86 -25.07 -15.57
N ASP A 403 3.51 -24.09 -14.95
CA ASP A 403 3.32 -22.67 -15.22
C ASP A 403 3.98 -22.28 -16.54
N ALA A 404 3.39 -21.33 -17.24
CA ALA A 404 3.89 -20.87 -18.54
C ALA A 404 5.23 -20.12 -18.47
N TYR A 405 5.65 -19.65 -17.28
CA TYR A 405 6.86 -18.85 -17.10
C TYR A 405 7.69 -19.33 -15.91
N ASP A 406 8.93 -19.74 -16.20
CA ASP A 406 9.96 -20.05 -15.20
C ASP A 406 11.22 -19.19 -15.47
N PRO A 407 11.58 -18.27 -14.57
CA PRO A 407 12.71 -17.38 -14.79
C PRO A 407 14.07 -18.11 -14.80
N VAL A 408 14.18 -19.25 -14.12
CA VAL A 408 15.41 -20.07 -14.13
C VAL A 408 15.59 -20.70 -15.51
N ALA A 409 14.51 -21.24 -16.08
CA ALA A 409 14.53 -21.79 -17.42
C ALA A 409 14.88 -20.73 -18.48
N GLU A 410 14.32 -19.52 -18.35
CA GLU A 410 14.60 -18.42 -19.29
C GLU A 410 16.05 -17.92 -19.23
N LEU A 411 16.66 -17.85 -18.05
CA LEU A 411 18.08 -17.53 -17.92
C LEU A 411 18.97 -18.69 -18.39
N THR A 412 18.57 -19.94 -18.14
CA THR A 412 19.31 -21.12 -18.62
C THR A 412 19.37 -21.18 -20.15
N LYS A 413 18.24 -20.94 -20.84
CA LYS A 413 18.18 -20.86 -22.31
C LYS A 413 19.13 -19.81 -22.88
N ARG A 414 19.25 -18.66 -22.22
CA ARG A 414 20.19 -17.58 -22.61
C ARG A 414 21.64 -17.98 -22.37
N SER A 415 21.89 -18.71 -21.28
CA SER A 415 23.22 -19.24 -20.99
C SER A 415 23.70 -20.24 -22.03
N GLU A 416 22.83 -21.14 -22.50
CA GLU A 416 23.16 -22.12 -23.56
C GLU A 416 23.46 -21.46 -24.90
N ARG A 417 22.79 -20.33 -25.17
CA ARG A 417 23.05 -19.50 -26.36
C ARG A 417 24.30 -18.61 -26.21
N LYS A 418 25.03 -18.74 -25.10
CA LYS A 418 26.21 -17.93 -24.75
C LYS A 418 25.93 -16.42 -24.68
N ALA A 419 24.68 -16.03 -24.43
CA ALA A 419 24.31 -14.63 -24.22
C ALA A 419 24.68 -14.14 -22.81
N LEU A 420 24.74 -15.05 -21.85
CA LEU A 420 25.20 -14.81 -20.48
C LEU A 420 25.82 -16.08 -19.91
N ARG A 421 26.48 -15.99 -18.76
CA ARG A 421 26.95 -17.14 -17.99
C ARG A 421 26.12 -17.28 -16.73
N LEU A 422 25.41 -18.40 -16.59
CA LEU A 422 24.63 -18.73 -15.41
C LEU A 422 25.33 -19.87 -14.65
N VAL A 423 25.77 -19.62 -13.42
CA VAL A 423 26.44 -20.63 -12.58
C VAL A 423 25.70 -20.87 -11.28
N GLN A 424 25.81 -22.11 -10.79
CA GLN A 424 25.42 -22.42 -9.42
C GLN A 424 26.55 -22.03 -8.48
N MET A 425 26.26 -21.23 -7.45
CA MET A 425 27.20 -20.90 -6.38
C MET A 425 26.80 -21.58 -5.07
N ARG A 426 27.77 -21.67 -4.15
CA ARG A 426 27.53 -22.14 -2.78
C ARG A 426 26.67 -21.12 -2.03
N ARG A 427 26.02 -21.58 -0.96
CA ARG A 427 25.27 -20.69 -0.06
C ARG A 427 26.20 -19.60 0.47
N ALA A 428 25.76 -18.36 0.29
CA ALA A 428 26.42 -17.16 0.77
C ALA A 428 25.40 -16.29 1.52
N GLU A 429 25.91 -15.39 2.35
CA GLU A 429 25.08 -14.45 3.12
C GLU A 429 25.15 -13.03 2.58
N LEU A 430 26.07 -12.77 1.64
CA LEU A 430 26.27 -11.51 0.96
C LEU A 430 26.18 -11.73 -0.55
N PHE A 431 25.58 -10.75 -1.22
CA PHE A 431 25.30 -10.75 -2.64
C PHE A 431 25.93 -9.51 -3.28
N PHE A 432 26.31 -9.66 -4.55
CA PHE A 432 27.10 -8.67 -5.28
C PHE A 432 26.33 -8.26 -6.53
N LEU A 433 26.38 -6.97 -6.81
CA LEU A 433 26.04 -6.39 -8.11
C LEU A 433 27.23 -5.54 -8.54
N ILE A 434 27.85 -5.86 -9.65
CA ILE A 434 29.02 -5.14 -10.16
C ILE A 434 28.75 -4.76 -11.61
N GLN A 435 28.89 -3.48 -11.91
CA GLN A 435 28.80 -2.92 -13.25
C GLN A 435 30.16 -2.33 -13.62
N ASP A 436 30.78 -2.92 -14.63
CA ASP A 436 32.06 -2.49 -15.20
C ASP A 436 33.13 -2.31 -14.09
N GLU A 437 33.88 -1.20 -14.15
CA GLU A 437 34.79 -0.74 -13.10
C GLU A 437 34.24 0.51 -12.39
N GLU A 438 32.93 0.78 -12.53
CA GLU A 438 32.28 2.03 -12.09
C GLU A 438 31.40 1.85 -10.85
N LEU A 439 30.79 0.69 -10.66
CA LEU A 439 29.86 0.44 -9.56
C LEU A 439 30.02 -0.98 -9.02
N ALA A 440 30.14 -1.09 -7.70
CA ALA A 440 30.01 -2.34 -6.97
C ALA A 440 29.08 -2.16 -5.77
N VAL A 441 28.12 -3.06 -5.61
CA VAL A 441 27.18 -3.11 -4.51
C VAL A 441 27.32 -4.44 -3.81
N ILE A 442 27.41 -4.41 -2.49
CA ILE A 442 27.39 -5.60 -1.63
C ILE A 442 26.20 -5.47 -0.71
N SER A 443 25.32 -6.47 -0.68
CA SER A 443 24.10 -6.46 0.14
C SER A 443 23.88 -7.82 0.80
N ASN A 444 23.31 -7.84 2.00
CA ASN A 444 22.82 -9.09 2.60
C ASN A 444 21.46 -9.54 2.05
N ARG A 445 20.88 -8.77 1.11
CA ARG A 445 19.65 -9.09 0.40
C ARG A 445 19.97 -9.48 -1.06
N PRO A 446 19.43 -10.60 -1.55
CA PRO A 446 19.65 -11.05 -2.94
C PRO A 446 19.10 -10.09 -4.00
N PHE A 447 19.77 -9.98 -5.15
CA PHE A 447 19.34 -9.10 -6.24
C PHE A 447 18.24 -9.68 -7.14
N LEU A 448 18.18 -11.01 -7.33
CA LEU A 448 17.18 -11.67 -8.20
C LEU A 448 16.09 -12.40 -7.40
N GLY A 449 16.13 -12.28 -6.07
CA GLY A 449 15.16 -12.86 -5.15
C GLY A 449 15.72 -13.97 -4.27
N GLU A 450 14.85 -14.51 -3.42
CA GLU A 450 15.19 -15.56 -2.45
C GLU A 450 14.85 -16.95 -2.98
N VAL A 451 15.46 -18.00 -2.40
CA VAL A 451 15.15 -19.41 -2.72
C VAL A 451 13.73 -19.79 -2.25
N GLY A 452 13.16 -19.04 -1.30
CA GLY A 452 11.83 -19.23 -0.76
C GLY A 452 11.11 -17.91 -0.55
N ARG A 453 9.88 -17.97 -0.03
CA ARG A 453 9.10 -16.77 0.29
C ARG A 453 9.58 -16.14 1.59
N ARG A 454 9.74 -14.83 1.57
CA ARG A 454 10.08 -14.04 2.75
C ARG A 454 8.91 -14.06 3.73
N THR A 455 9.10 -14.66 4.90
CA THR A 455 8.05 -14.76 5.94
C THR A 455 8.10 -13.63 6.97
N GLY A 456 8.99 -12.66 6.78
CA GLY A 456 9.16 -11.55 7.71
C GLY A 456 10.14 -10.48 7.20
N PHE A 457 10.59 -9.64 8.13
CA PHE A 457 11.54 -8.56 7.86
C PHE A 457 12.94 -8.96 8.31
N GLN A 458 13.95 -8.38 7.68
CA GLN A 458 15.35 -8.54 8.04
C GLN A 458 16.03 -7.18 8.00
N ARG A 459 17.09 -6.99 8.78
CA ARG A 459 17.91 -5.78 8.69
C ARG A 459 18.68 -5.81 7.37
N VAL A 460 18.24 -5.04 6.37
CA VAL A 460 18.93 -4.93 5.08
C VAL A 460 20.13 -4.00 5.27
N GLU A 461 21.31 -4.52 4.97
CA GLU A 461 22.57 -3.79 5.06
C GLU A 461 23.35 -4.01 3.78
N GLY A 462 23.89 -2.92 3.25
CA GLY A 462 24.74 -2.99 2.08
C GLY A 462 25.63 -1.77 1.93
N LEU A 463 26.57 -1.89 1.00
CA LEU A 463 27.54 -0.86 0.67
C LEU A 463 27.55 -0.65 -0.83
N VAL A 464 27.63 0.61 -1.24
CA VAL A 464 27.79 1.05 -2.63
C VAL A 464 29.19 1.63 -2.75
N ALA A 465 29.98 1.11 -3.67
CA ALA A 465 31.32 1.60 -4.00
C ALA A 465 31.36 2.09 -5.45
N ARG A 466 31.94 3.28 -5.66
CA ARG A 466 32.13 3.88 -7.00
C ARG A 466 33.58 4.22 -7.34
N SER A 467 34.50 4.14 -6.39
CA SER A 467 35.92 4.30 -6.71
C SER A 467 36.45 3.04 -7.41
N ARG A 468 37.08 3.21 -8.58
CA ARG A 468 37.65 2.13 -9.39
C ARG A 468 38.45 1.09 -8.59
N GLU A 469 39.33 1.54 -7.69
CA GLU A 469 40.13 0.68 -6.81
C GLU A 469 39.26 -0.28 -5.99
N LEU A 470 38.23 0.25 -5.33
CA LEU A 470 37.31 -0.54 -4.51
C LEU A 470 36.43 -1.44 -5.37
N VAL A 471 35.95 -0.96 -6.53
CA VAL A 471 35.12 -1.76 -7.44
C VAL A 471 35.89 -3.00 -7.92
N VAL A 472 37.15 -2.83 -8.34
CA VAL A 472 38.02 -3.94 -8.75
C VAL A 472 38.27 -4.90 -7.59
N SER A 473 38.59 -4.38 -6.40
CA SER A 473 38.79 -5.22 -5.21
C SER A 473 37.55 -6.05 -4.85
N ILE A 474 36.36 -5.44 -4.93
CA ILE A 474 35.08 -6.13 -4.66
C ILE A 474 34.79 -7.15 -5.76
N ARG A 475 35.11 -6.84 -7.02
CA ARG A 475 34.97 -7.76 -8.15
C ARG A 475 35.80 -9.03 -7.95
N ASP A 476 37.05 -8.89 -7.53
CA ASP A 476 37.93 -10.03 -7.28
C ASP A 476 37.38 -10.91 -6.14
N LEU A 477 36.83 -10.30 -5.09
CA LEU A 477 36.15 -11.01 -4.01
C LEU A 477 34.90 -11.75 -4.50
N ALA A 478 34.09 -11.10 -5.34
CA ALA A 478 32.89 -11.71 -5.90
C ALA A 478 33.23 -12.93 -6.76
N ILE A 479 34.20 -12.79 -7.68
CA ILE A 479 34.68 -13.89 -8.55
C ILE A 479 35.24 -15.05 -7.72
N ALA A 480 36.02 -14.74 -6.67
CA ALA A 480 36.55 -15.77 -5.77
C ALA A 480 35.44 -16.50 -5.01
N ALA A 481 34.33 -15.82 -4.71
CA ALA A 481 33.19 -16.40 -4.01
C ALA A 481 32.27 -17.25 -4.91
N THR A 482 32.30 -17.07 -6.23
CA THR A 482 31.28 -17.63 -7.15
C THR A 482 31.78 -18.72 -8.12
N GLU A 483 32.96 -19.30 -7.91
CA GLU A 483 33.54 -20.34 -8.80
C GLU A 483 33.64 -19.92 -10.30
N PHE A 484 33.55 -18.62 -10.63
CA PHE A 484 33.66 -18.10 -12.02
C PHE A 484 35.05 -18.34 -12.67
N ARG A 485 36.00 -18.93 -11.93
CA ARG A 485 37.39 -19.15 -12.36
C ARG A 485 37.60 -20.35 -13.30
N ASP A 486 36.68 -21.31 -13.37
CA ASP A 486 36.94 -22.59 -14.05
C ASP A 486 36.08 -22.78 -15.31
N ALA A 487 36.30 -21.97 -16.37
CA ALA A 487 35.94 -22.30 -17.76
C ALA A 487 36.48 -21.21 -18.72
N SER A 488 37.80 -21.18 -18.90
CA SER A 488 38.44 -20.52 -20.05
C SER A 488 38.70 -21.55 -21.14
#